data_AF-A0A1H1MTN9-F1
#
_entry.id   AF-A0A1H1MTN9-F1
#
_cell.length_a   1.000
_cell.length_b   1.000
_cell.length_c   1.000
_cell.angle_alpha   90.00
_cell.angle_beta   90.00
_cell.angle_gamma   90.00
#
_symmetry.space_group_name_H-M   'P 1'
#
loop_
_entity.id
_entity.type
_entity.pdbx_description
1 polymer ?
#
loop_
_entity_poly.entity_id
_entity_poly.type
_entity_poly.pdbx_seq_one_letter_code
_entity_poly.pdbx_strand_id
1 'polypeptide(L)'
;MPARRAWPRGGVRCLFGWRLLTWLLTSPHDGRMADEVRAVFVFDRDHDALVFRSLEHATGYMEAIDVEEGEYVALFTETGGIVNATTTAERVVLTVTGERDEADLRARLRDHQRRMRTPEPITDPVAFASDYLRREREWEWAHRWPRWPAWLDRRLHGEHPPKA
;
A
#
# COMPACT_ATOMS: atom_id res chain seq x y z
N MET A 1 -23.32 -36.46 -2.46
CA MET A 1 -22.41 -35.30 -2.39
C MET A 1 -21.44 -35.37 -3.56
N PRO A 2 -21.41 -34.32 -4.41
CA PRO A 2 -20.15 -33.90 -5.02
C PRO A 2 -19.91 -32.39 -4.91
N ALA A 3 -18.63 -32.05 -5.09
CA ALA A 3 -17.98 -30.80 -4.77
C ALA A 3 -18.35 -29.59 -5.68
N ARG A 4 -18.10 -28.43 -5.10
CA ARG A 4 -18.42 -27.07 -5.55
C ARG A 4 -17.58 -26.66 -6.79
N ARG A 5 -18.27 -26.06 -7.77
CA ARG A 5 -17.70 -25.05 -8.69
C ARG A 5 -18.13 -23.66 -8.19
N ALA A 6 -17.22 -22.70 -8.30
CA ALA A 6 -17.43 -21.38 -8.92
C ALA A 6 -16.54 -20.32 -8.25
N TRP A 7 -15.58 -19.82 -9.02
CA TRP A 7 -14.94 -18.52 -8.84
C TRP A 7 -15.73 -17.47 -9.64
N PRO A 8 -15.88 -16.23 -9.16
CA PRO A 8 -15.96 -15.04 -10.02
C PRO A 8 -14.72 -14.15 -9.75
N ARG A 9 -13.90 -13.79 -10.74
CA ARG A 9 -14.10 -12.74 -11.75
C ARG A 9 -14.41 -11.36 -11.14
N GLY A 10 -13.38 -10.51 -11.12
CA GLY A 10 -13.48 -9.07 -10.89
C GLY A 10 -12.15 -8.41 -11.24
N GLY A 11 -11.84 -8.33 -12.54
CA GLY A 11 -10.69 -7.57 -13.02
C GLY A 11 -11.11 -6.12 -13.25
N VAL A 12 -10.40 -5.18 -12.64
CA VAL A 12 -10.47 -3.76 -12.99
C VAL A 12 -9.13 -3.39 -13.59
N ARG A 13 -9.16 -3.13 -14.91
CA ARG A 13 -8.12 -2.41 -15.64
C ARG A 13 -8.43 -0.93 -15.51
N CYS A 14 -7.49 -0.13 -15.04
CA CYS A 14 -7.51 1.31 -15.32
C CYS A 14 -6.15 1.76 -15.88
N LEU A 15 -6.26 2.36 -17.06
CA LEU A 15 -5.22 3.03 -17.83
C LEU A 15 -4.89 4.40 -17.21
N PHE A 16 -3.95 5.10 -17.85
CA PHE A 16 -3.53 6.51 -17.71
C PHE A 16 -2.18 6.70 -17.02
N GLY A 17 -1.20 7.42 -17.56
CA GLY A 17 -1.24 8.37 -18.69
C GLY A 17 -0.64 9.72 -18.28
N TRP A 18 0.70 9.78 -18.23
CA TRP A 18 1.61 10.91 -18.46
C TRP A 18 1.38 12.31 -17.80
N ARG A 19 2.51 12.82 -17.25
CA ARG A 19 3.03 14.21 -17.33
C ARG A 19 2.24 15.31 -16.58
N LEU A 20 2.80 16.42 -16.08
CA LEU A 20 4.14 16.90 -15.74
C LEU A 20 3.88 18.19 -14.91
N LEU A 21 4.76 18.48 -13.95
CA LEU A 21 5.23 19.82 -13.54
C LEU A 21 4.35 20.83 -12.74
N THR A 22 4.88 21.12 -11.54
CA THR A 22 5.26 22.43 -10.94
C THR A 22 4.30 23.36 -10.19
N TRP A 23 4.73 23.65 -8.94
CA TRP A 23 4.89 24.91 -8.17
C TRP A 23 4.29 24.78 -6.75
N LEU A 24 5.09 24.62 -5.69
CA LEU A 24 5.78 25.65 -4.85
C LEU A 24 4.84 26.65 -4.16
N LEU A 25 4.64 26.49 -2.84
CA LEU A 25 4.92 27.51 -1.80
C LEU A 25 4.58 26.99 -0.37
N THR A 26 5.66 26.76 0.40
CA THR A 26 5.87 27.02 1.84
C THR A 26 4.83 26.64 2.90
N SER A 27 5.21 25.68 3.74
CA SER A 27 5.15 25.79 5.21
C SER A 27 6.43 25.19 5.83
N PRO A 28 7.04 25.83 6.84
CA PRO A 28 8.26 25.36 7.46
C PRO A 28 7.92 24.40 8.59
N HIS A 29 7.98 23.09 8.34
CA HIS A 29 7.96 22.10 9.41
C HIS A 29 9.25 21.31 9.38
N ASP A 30 10.07 21.57 10.40
CA ASP A 30 11.11 20.72 10.97
C ASP A 30 11.63 19.59 10.08
N GLY A 31 12.76 19.87 9.42
CA GLY A 31 13.52 18.92 8.59
C GLY A 31 14.17 17.76 9.36
N ARG A 32 13.52 17.24 10.41
CA ARG A 32 13.93 16.06 11.18
C ARG A 32 12.80 15.05 11.48
N MET A 33 11.57 15.30 11.01
CA MET A 33 10.41 14.38 11.19
C MET A 33 10.05 13.57 9.95
N ALA A 34 10.51 13.98 8.76
CA ALA A 34 10.49 13.14 7.57
C ALA A 34 11.70 12.21 7.56
N ASP A 35 11.83 11.39 8.61
CA ASP A 35 12.42 10.08 8.41
C ASP A 35 11.54 9.44 7.32
N GLU A 36 12.13 9.23 6.15
CA GLU A 36 11.44 8.92 4.91
C GLU A 36 10.45 7.78 5.15
N VAL A 37 9.14 8.08 5.20
CA VAL A 37 8.09 7.08 5.46
C VAL A 37 8.26 5.98 4.41
N ARG A 38 8.74 4.82 4.86
CA ARG A 38 9.11 3.72 3.97
C ARG A 38 7.91 2.92 3.55
N ALA A 39 6.90 2.85 4.43
CA ALA A 39 5.64 2.24 4.11
C ALA A 39 4.49 2.83 4.91
N VAL A 40 3.29 2.72 4.33
CA VAL A 40 2.03 3.07 4.97
C VAL A 40 1.18 1.83 5.03
N PHE A 41 0.74 1.49 6.24
CA PHE A 41 -0.25 0.46 6.52
C PHE A 41 -1.63 1.11 6.56
N VAL A 42 -2.55 0.59 5.78
CA VAL A 42 -3.96 0.98 5.78
C VAL A 42 -4.78 -0.25 6.13
N PHE A 43 -5.59 -0.15 7.18
CA PHE A 43 -6.48 -1.22 7.61
C PHE A 43 -7.92 -0.85 7.26
N ASP A 44 -8.60 -1.74 6.55
CA ASP A 44 -10.02 -1.59 6.25
C ASP A 44 -10.91 -2.10 7.41
N ARG A 45 -12.22 -1.97 7.26
CA ARG A 45 -13.23 -2.46 8.21
C ARG A 45 -13.18 -3.97 8.43
N ASP A 46 -12.72 -4.72 7.43
CA ASP A 46 -12.51 -6.16 7.48
C ASP A 46 -11.13 -6.50 8.06
N HIS A 47 -10.43 -5.48 8.58
CA HIS A 47 -9.12 -5.54 9.24
C HIS A 47 -8.03 -6.14 8.36
N ASP A 48 -8.22 -6.09 7.04
CA ASP A 48 -7.18 -6.47 6.10
C ASP A 48 -6.18 -5.32 5.94
N ALA A 49 -4.91 -5.71 5.85
CA ALA A 49 -3.81 -4.77 5.74
C ALA A 49 -3.47 -4.56 4.26
N LEU A 50 -3.65 -3.33 3.79
CA LEU A 50 -3.03 -2.82 2.56
C LEU A 50 -1.72 -2.14 2.92
N VAL A 51 -0.66 -2.42 2.15
CA VAL A 51 0.67 -1.86 2.39
C VAL A 51 1.13 -1.07 1.18
N PHE A 52 1.44 0.20 1.38
CA PHE A 52 1.87 1.11 0.33
C PHE A 52 3.29 1.61 0.56
N ARG A 53 4.03 1.83 -0.53
CA ARG A 53 5.43 2.31 -0.51
C ARG A 53 5.64 3.75 -0.03
N SER A 54 4.56 4.53 0.11
CA SER A 54 4.58 5.94 0.50
C SER A 54 3.15 6.44 0.75
N LEU A 55 3.02 7.61 1.38
CA LEU A 55 1.74 8.32 1.51
C LEU A 55 1.16 8.66 0.14
N GLU A 56 1.97 9.12 -0.81
CA GLU A 56 1.51 9.46 -2.17
C GLU A 56 0.90 8.24 -2.87
N HIS A 57 1.53 7.07 -2.72
CA HIS A 57 1.01 5.83 -3.30
C HIS A 57 -0.33 5.43 -2.68
N ALA A 58 -0.48 5.55 -1.36
CA ALA A 58 -1.74 5.27 -0.68
C ALA A 58 -2.84 6.26 -1.11
N THR A 59 -2.54 7.57 -1.13
CA THR A 59 -3.47 8.62 -1.60
C THR A 59 -3.95 8.39 -3.02
N GLY A 60 -3.09 7.91 -3.92
CA GLY A 60 -3.45 7.63 -5.31
C GLY A 60 -4.29 6.36 -5.49
N TYR A 61 -4.29 5.46 -4.50
CA TYR A 61 -5.05 4.22 -4.52
C TYR A 61 -6.42 4.38 -3.84
N MET A 62 -6.46 5.06 -2.70
CA MET A 62 -7.67 5.20 -1.88
C MET A 62 -8.72 6.09 -2.57
N GLU A 63 -9.97 5.65 -2.57
CA GLU A 63 -11.09 6.46 -3.08
C GLU A 63 -11.62 7.39 -1.99
N ALA A 64 -12.00 8.62 -2.38
CA ALA A 64 -12.54 9.60 -1.43
C ALA A 64 -13.84 9.12 -0.78
N ILE A 65 -14.69 8.42 -1.53
CA ILE A 65 -15.95 7.87 -1.01
C ILE A 65 -15.71 6.84 0.08
N ASP A 66 -14.76 5.92 -0.09
CA ASP A 66 -14.38 4.92 0.91
C ASP A 66 -13.88 5.59 2.21
N VAL A 67 -13.12 6.68 2.08
CA VAL A 67 -12.66 7.48 3.24
C VAL A 67 -13.84 8.12 3.96
N GLU A 68 -14.77 8.74 3.22
CA GLU A 68 -15.97 9.39 3.78
C GLU A 68 -16.93 8.39 4.44
N GLU A 69 -17.05 7.18 3.89
CA GLU A 69 -17.85 6.09 4.45
C GLU A 69 -17.17 5.37 5.63
N GLY A 70 -15.92 5.72 5.94
CA GLY A 70 -15.16 5.14 7.05
C GLY A 70 -14.72 3.70 6.79
N GLU A 71 -14.50 3.33 5.52
CA GLU A 71 -13.99 2.02 5.12
C GLU A 71 -12.61 1.76 5.73
N TYR A 72 -11.75 2.78 5.77
CA TYR A 72 -10.41 2.71 6.33
C TYR A 72 -10.42 3.09 7.81
N VAL A 73 -10.32 2.09 8.68
CA VAL A 73 -10.49 2.26 10.13
C VAL A 73 -9.23 2.70 10.87
N ALA A 74 -8.05 2.46 10.30
CA ALA A 74 -6.79 2.90 10.89
C ALA A 74 -5.65 2.92 9.86
N LEU A 75 -4.80 3.95 9.93
CA LEU A 75 -3.63 4.09 9.07
C LEU A 75 -2.39 4.39 9.91
N PHE A 76 -1.26 3.77 9.55
CA PHE A 76 0.00 3.91 10.26
C PHE A 76 1.19 4.00 9.30
N THR A 77 2.25 4.69 9.71
CA THR A 77 3.58 4.50 9.12
C THR A 77 4.20 3.18 9.61
N GLU A 78 5.30 2.74 9.00
CA GLU A 78 5.98 1.50 9.39
C GLU A 78 6.56 1.51 10.81
N THR A 79 6.75 2.71 11.37
CA THR A 79 7.20 2.90 12.75
C THR A 79 6.03 3.05 13.73
N GLY A 80 4.78 2.98 13.26
CA GLY A 80 3.58 3.14 14.09
C GLY A 80 3.12 4.59 14.28
N GLY A 81 3.66 5.55 13.51
CA GLY A 81 3.13 6.91 13.48
C GLY A 81 1.72 6.90 12.92
N ILE A 82 0.77 7.56 13.61
CA ILE A 82 -0.63 7.55 13.19
C ILE A 82 -0.78 8.43 11.95
N VAL A 83 -1.55 7.96 10.97
CA VAL A 83 -1.86 8.73 9.76
C VAL A 83 -3.36 9.04 9.77
N ASN A 84 -3.69 10.32 9.64
CA ASN A 84 -5.08 10.75 9.46
C ASN A 84 -5.42 10.80 7.96
N ALA A 85 -6.60 10.31 7.60
CA ALA A 85 -7.15 10.37 6.25
C ALA A 85 -8.34 11.32 6.22
N THR A 86 -8.32 12.29 5.32
CA THR A 86 -9.45 13.19 5.05
C THR A 86 -9.68 13.32 3.56
N THR A 87 -10.80 13.91 3.17
CA THR A 87 -11.08 14.23 1.78
C THR A 87 -11.12 15.73 1.55
N THR A 88 -10.70 16.17 0.36
CA THR A 88 -10.83 17.56 -0.10
C THR A 88 -11.02 17.56 -1.61
N ALA A 89 -12.13 18.13 -2.08
CA ALA A 89 -12.46 18.20 -3.50
C ALA A 89 -12.32 16.83 -4.21
N GLU A 90 -12.96 15.79 -3.64
CA GLU A 90 -12.95 14.40 -4.16
C GLU A 90 -11.58 13.72 -4.17
N ARG A 91 -10.60 14.26 -3.42
CA ARG A 91 -9.27 13.68 -3.29
C ARG A 91 -8.98 13.30 -1.85
N VAL A 92 -8.28 12.20 -1.66
CA VAL A 92 -7.76 11.78 -0.36
C VAL A 92 -6.56 12.66 0.02
N VAL A 93 -6.49 13.03 1.29
CA VAL A 93 -5.35 13.72 1.89
C VAL A 93 -4.91 12.91 3.10
N LEU A 94 -3.67 12.43 3.07
CA LEU A 94 -3.06 11.68 4.16
C LEU A 94 -2.05 12.56 4.90
N THR A 95 -2.18 12.64 6.21
CA THR A 95 -1.29 13.44 7.07
C THR A 95 -0.79 12.58 8.23
N VAL A 96 0.53 12.42 8.34
CA VAL A 96 1.14 11.83 9.53
C VAL A 96 0.91 12.78 10.71
N THR A 97 0.32 12.27 11.78
CA THR A 97 0.10 13.06 13.00
C THR A 97 1.39 13.13 13.83
N GLY A 98 1.37 13.91 14.91
CA GLY A 98 2.44 13.89 15.91
C GLY A 98 2.38 12.70 16.86
N GLU A 99 1.41 11.80 16.68
CA GLU A 99 1.13 10.69 17.59
C GLU A 99 1.66 9.36 17.03
N ARG A 100 1.96 8.42 17.93
CA ARG A 100 2.51 7.11 17.60
C ARG A 100 1.88 6.03 18.47
N ASP A 101 1.40 4.97 17.84
CA ASP A 101 0.90 3.77 18.51
C ASP A 101 1.39 2.50 17.79
N GLU A 102 2.62 2.11 18.14
CA GLU A 102 3.22 0.88 17.61
C GLU A 102 2.53 -0.38 18.14
N ALA A 103 1.90 -0.31 19.32
CA ALA A 103 1.22 -1.45 19.91
C ALA A 103 -0.04 -1.81 19.13
N ASP A 104 -0.84 -0.81 18.73
CA ASP A 104 -2.03 -1.01 17.90
C ASP A 104 -1.66 -1.49 16.49
N LEU A 105 -0.65 -0.88 15.85
CA LEU A 105 -0.13 -1.37 14.57
C LEU A 105 0.23 -2.87 14.64
N ARG A 106 1.02 -3.27 15.64
CA ARG A 106 1.40 -4.68 15.82
C ARG A 106 0.18 -5.56 16.13
N ALA A 107 -0.82 -5.07 16.86
CA ALA A 107 -2.03 -5.81 17.17
C ALA A 107 -2.86 -6.09 15.91
N ARG A 108 -3.03 -5.09 15.05
CA ARG A 108 -3.75 -5.19 13.78
C ARG A 108 -3.03 -6.08 12.78
N LEU A 109 -1.71 -5.98 12.66
CA LEU A 109 -0.91 -6.89 11.84
C LEU A 109 -1.09 -8.35 12.28
N ARG A 110 -1.05 -8.62 13.59
CA ARG A 110 -1.34 -9.97 14.12
C ARG A 110 -2.75 -10.43 13.77
N ASP A 111 -3.74 -9.52 13.78
CA ASP A 111 -5.11 -9.88 13.41
C ASP A 111 -5.25 -10.22 11.94
N HIS A 112 -4.70 -9.40 11.05
CA HIS A 112 -4.63 -9.66 9.62
C HIS A 112 -3.98 -11.03 9.33
N GLN A 113 -2.86 -11.36 9.98
CA GLN A 113 -2.22 -12.66 9.82
C GLN A 113 -3.08 -13.85 10.22
N ARG A 114 -3.81 -13.72 11.34
CA ARG A 114 -4.73 -14.77 11.79
C ARG A 114 -5.81 -15.01 10.74
N ARG A 115 -6.34 -13.95 10.12
CA ARG A 115 -7.35 -14.03 9.06
C ARG A 115 -6.79 -14.67 7.79
N MET A 116 -5.58 -14.26 7.38
CA MET A 116 -4.88 -14.82 6.22
C MET A 116 -4.31 -16.23 6.44
N ARG A 117 -4.39 -16.77 7.66
CA ARG A 117 -3.86 -18.09 8.06
C ARG A 117 -2.38 -18.26 7.73
N THR A 118 -1.63 -17.16 7.81
CA THR A 118 -0.18 -17.20 7.60
C THR A 118 0.50 -17.71 8.88
N PRO A 119 1.38 -18.72 8.79
CA PRO A 119 1.90 -19.41 9.97
C PRO A 119 2.99 -18.63 10.72
N GLU A 120 3.72 -17.74 10.03
CA GLU A 120 4.84 -17.00 10.62
C GLU A 120 4.36 -15.72 11.29
N PRO A 121 4.67 -15.44 12.57
CA PRO A 121 4.27 -14.20 13.22
C PRO A 121 5.04 -12.99 12.67
N ILE A 122 4.35 -11.89 12.40
CA ILE A 122 4.98 -10.58 12.13
C ILE A 122 5.57 -10.06 13.43
N THR A 123 6.89 -10.03 13.49
CA THR A 123 7.66 -9.50 14.63
C THR A 123 8.16 -8.09 14.40
N ASP A 124 8.37 -7.72 13.12
CA ASP A 124 8.85 -6.42 12.69
C ASP A 124 7.97 -5.89 11.53
N PRO A 125 7.20 -4.80 11.77
CA PRO A 125 6.40 -4.16 10.73
C PRO A 125 7.21 -3.71 9.53
N VAL A 126 8.46 -3.26 9.71
CA VAL A 126 9.31 -2.77 8.62
C VAL A 126 9.72 -3.93 7.70
N ALA A 127 10.18 -5.04 8.29
CA ALA A 127 10.49 -6.25 7.53
C ALA A 127 9.24 -6.81 6.81
N PHE A 128 8.09 -6.82 7.48
CA PHE A 128 6.83 -7.24 6.87
C PHE A 128 6.46 -6.38 5.67
N ALA A 129 6.48 -5.04 5.80
CA ALA A 129 6.19 -4.13 4.69
C ALA A 129 7.14 -4.36 3.50
N SER A 130 8.43 -4.52 3.79
CA SER A 130 9.45 -4.75 2.77
C SER A 130 9.20 -6.05 1.99
N ASP A 131 8.85 -7.14 2.69
CA ASP A 131 8.54 -8.42 2.06
C ASP A 131 7.22 -8.38 1.28
N TYR A 132 6.19 -7.75 1.83
CA TYR A 132 4.90 -7.56 1.17
C TYR A 132 5.07 -6.81 -0.16
N LEU A 133 5.71 -5.63 -0.13
CA LEU A 133 5.94 -4.79 -1.31
C LEU A 133 6.84 -5.46 -2.35
N ARG A 134 7.76 -6.33 -1.92
CA ARG A 134 8.56 -7.15 -2.83
C ARG A 134 7.68 -8.17 -3.57
N ARG A 135 6.84 -8.92 -2.84
CA ARG A 135 5.94 -9.93 -3.42
C ARG A 135 4.91 -9.31 -4.36
N GLU A 136 4.32 -8.16 -3.98
CA GLU A 136 3.41 -7.40 -4.84
C GLU A 136 4.07 -7.05 -6.18
N ARG A 137 5.28 -6.48 -6.15
CA ARG A 137 6.02 -6.13 -7.37
C ARG A 137 6.35 -7.34 -8.24
N GLU A 138 6.71 -8.47 -7.63
CA GLU A 138 6.93 -9.74 -8.32
C GLU A 138 5.65 -10.24 -8.98
N TRP A 139 4.51 -10.09 -8.31
CA TRP A 139 3.20 -10.45 -8.84
C TRP A 139 2.79 -9.55 -10.00
N GLU A 140 2.86 -8.22 -9.85
CA GLU A 140 2.58 -7.25 -10.91
C GLU A 140 3.46 -7.49 -12.15
N TRP A 141 4.73 -7.81 -11.93
CA TRP A 141 5.67 -8.16 -12.97
C TRP A 141 5.24 -9.43 -13.71
N ALA A 142 4.93 -10.50 -12.98
CA ALA A 142 4.51 -11.78 -13.56
C ALA A 142 3.18 -11.70 -14.34
N HIS A 143 2.31 -10.76 -13.95
CA HIS A 143 0.96 -10.60 -14.53
C HIS A 143 0.85 -9.45 -15.54
N ARG A 144 1.96 -8.79 -15.88
CA ARG A 144 1.96 -7.68 -16.83
C ARG A 144 1.58 -8.12 -18.25
N TRP A 145 0.70 -7.34 -18.88
CA TRP A 145 0.35 -7.46 -20.30
C TRP A 145 0.91 -6.26 -21.08
N PRO A 146 1.49 -6.47 -22.29
CA PRO A 146 1.76 -7.74 -22.93
C PRO A 146 2.93 -8.49 -22.27
N ARG A 147 2.84 -9.82 -22.21
CA ARG A 147 3.95 -10.66 -21.76
C ARG A 147 5.02 -10.66 -22.85
N TRP A 148 6.07 -9.86 -22.68
CA TRP A 148 7.20 -9.86 -23.60
C TRP A 148 7.88 -11.24 -23.59
N PRO A 149 8.39 -11.74 -24.73
CA PRO A 149 9.23 -12.92 -24.73
C PRO A 149 10.42 -12.74 -23.75
N ALA A 150 10.79 -13.79 -23.02
CA ALA A 150 11.77 -13.72 -21.94
C ALA A 150 13.13 -13.09 -22.34
N TRP A 151 13.53 -13.21 -23.61
CA TRP A 151 14.75 -12.58 -24.13
C TRP A 151 14.69 -11.05 -24.16
N LEU A 152 13.51 -10.49 -24.45
CA LEU A 152 13.30 -9.05 -24.55
C LEU A 152 13.13 -8.44 -23.17
N ASP A 153 12.44 -9.14 -22.28
CA ASP A 153 12.27 -8.74 -20.88
C ASP A 153 13.61 -8.68 -20.14
N ARG A 154 14.45 -9.73 -20.31
CA ARG A 154 15.82 -9.78 -19.78
C ARG A 154 16.69 -8.64 -20.31
N ARG A 155 16.52 -8.26 -21.57
CA ARG A 155 17.30 -7.18 -22.19
C ARG A 155 16.89 -5.80 -21.66
N LEU A 156 15.60 -5.59 -21.38
CA LEU A 156 15.08 -4.29 -20.95
C LEU A 156 15.21 -4.06 -19.45
N HIS A 157 15.12 -5.11 -18.64
CA HIS A 157 14.97 -5.00 -17.19
C HIS A 157 15.93 -5.87 -16.37
N GLY A 158 16.69 -6.77 -17.02
CA GLY A 158 17.58 -7.71 -16.34
C GLY A 158 16.85 -8.95 -15.82
N GLU A 159 17.41 -9.63 -14.81
CA GLU A 159 16.76 -10.79 -14.16
C GLU A 159 15.78 -10.39 -13.05
N HIS A 160 15.65 -9.09 -12.78
CA HIS A 160 14.88 -8.57 -11.67
C HIS A 160 13.80 -7.60 -12.18
N PRO A 161 12.71 -7.42 -11.41
CA PRO A 161 11.79 -6.33 -11.67
C PRO A 161 12.54 -4.98 -11.73
N PRO A 162 12.11 -4.02 -12.57
CA PRO A 162 12.75 -2.73 -12.66
C PRO A 162 12.77 -2.06 -11.29
N LYS A 163 13.96 -1.60 -10.90
CA LYS A 163 14.13 -0.71 -9.76
C LYS A 163 13.52 0.64 -10.17
N ALA A 164 12.55 1.11 -9.39
CA ALA A 164 12.03 2.47 -9.52
C ALA A 164 13.06 3.46 -8.95
#